data_AF-A0A976PDZ7-F1
#
_entry.id   AF-A0A976PDZ7-F1
#
_cell.length_a   1.000
_cell.length_b   1.000
_cell.length_c   1.000
_cell.angle_alpha   90.00
_cell.angle_beta   90.00
_cell.angle_gamma   90.00
#
_symmetry.space_group_name_H-M   'P 1'
#
loop_
_entity.id
_entity.type
_entity.pdbx_description
1 polymer ?
#
loop_
_entity_poly.entity_id
_entity_poly.type
_entity_poly.pdbx_seq_one_letter_code
_entity_poly.pdbx_strand_id
1 'polypeptide(L)' 'MSVETFLEKLKASPESIAFSDTIAMIDENYDFQETAFTNGGTENGAGQNNGSCKIFAFGQLNGLSEQQTLHCFGDYYRV' A
#
# COMPACT_ATOMS: atom_id res chain seq x y z
N MET A 1 -1.48 -14.17 2.28
CA MET A 1 -0.18 -14.43 1.59
C MET A 1 0.95 -13.82 2.41
N SER A 2 2.19 -14.31 2.33
CA SER A 2 3.31 -13.67 3.04
C SER A 2 3.74 -12.36 2.35
N VAL A 3 4.31 -11.44 3.13
CA VAL A 3 4.87 -10.17 2.64
C VAL A 3 5.93 -10.43 1.56
N GLU A 4 6.84 -11.37 1.79
CA GLU A 4 7.91 -11.70 0.84
C GLU A 4 7.36 -12.15 -0.52
N THR A 5 6.36 -13.04 -0.52
CA THR A 5 5.71 -13.49 -1.76
C THR A 5 5.00 -12.35 -2.48
N PHE A 6 4.38 -11.43 -1.74
CA PHE A 6 3.76 -10.25 -2.33
C PHE A 6 4.79 -9.32 -2.97
N LEU A 7 5.92 -9.06 -2.29
CA LEU A 7 7.00 -8.22 -2.81
C LEU A 7 7.61 -8.79 -4.09
N GLU A 8 7.79 -10.10 -4.17
CA GLU A 8 8.26 -10.75 -5.40
C GLU A 8 7.22 -10.63 -6.53
N LYS A 9 5.92 -10.79 -6.24
CA LYS A 9 4.84 -10.53 -7.21
C LYS A 9 4.85 -9.06 -7.69
N LEU A 10 5.05 -8.12 -6.78
CA LEU A 10 5.11 -6.68 -7.08
C LEU A 10 6.28 -6.34 -8.01
N LYS A 11 7.45 -6.98 -7.82
CA LYS A 11 8.59 -6.80 -8.72
C LYS A 11 8.37 -7.46 -10.09
N ALA A 12 7.82 -8.68 -10.10
CA ALA A 12 7.70 -9.48 -11.31
C ALA A 12 6.53 -9.07 -12.21
N SER A 13 5.41 -8.66 -11.62
CA SER A 13 4.16 -8.38 -12.35
C SER A 13 3.33 -7.30 -11.64
N PRO A 14 3.84 -6.05 -11.53
CA PRO A 14 3.20 -4.97 -10.78
C PRO A 14 1.78 -4.64 -11.28
N GLU A 15 1.54 -4.75 -12.58
CA GLU A 15 0.23 -4.53 -13.22
C GLU A 15 -0.84 -5.56 -12.78
N SER A 16 -0.43 -6.69 -12.22
CA SER A 16 -1.35 -7.75 -11.76
C SER A 16 -1.83 -7.58 -10.32
N ILE A 17 -1.34 -6.57 -9.60
CA ILE A 17 -1.71 -6.32 -8.20
C ILE A 17 -2.98 -5.48 -8.16
N ALA A 18 -4.06 -6.04 -7.63
CA ALA A 18 -5.26 -5.27 -7.32
C ALA A 18 -5.09 -4.54 -5.97
N PHE A 19 -5.83 -3.45 -5.78
CA PHE A 19 -5.83 -2.72 -4.50
C PHE A 19 -6.22 -3.63 -3.33
N SER A 20 -7.24 -4.46 -3.53
CA SER A 20 -7.73 -5.41 -2.53
C SER A 20 -6.67 -6.43 -2.12
N ASP A 21 -5.81 -6.86 -3.05
CA ASP A 21 -4.72 -7.80 -2.75
C ASP A 21 -3.73 -7.17 -1.77
N THR A 22 -3.35 -5.92 -2.03
CA THR A 22 -2.45 -5.16 -1.15
C THR A 22 -3.05 -4.99 0.24
N ILE A 23 -4.31 -4.56 0.34
CA ILE A 23 -4.95 -4.34 1.64
C ILE A 23 -5.13 -5.65 2.41
N ALA A 24 -5.58 -6.72 1.76
CA ALA A 24 -5.73 -8.02 2.40
C ALA A 24 -4.38 -8.56 2.89
N MET A 25 -3.32 -8.43 2.09
CA MET A 25 -1.98 -8.81 2.51
C MET A 25 -1.51 -8.00 3.72
N ILE A 26 -1.72 -6.68 3.73
CA ILE A 26 -1.35 -5.84 4.88
C ILE A 26 -2.13 -6.27 6.12
N ASP A 27 -3.44 -6.46 6.01
CA ASP A 27 -4.32 -6.81 7.14
C ASP A 27 -4.04 -8.21 7.71
N GLU A 28 -3.51 -9.13 6.90
CA GLU A 28 -3.09 -10.46 7.35
C GLU A 28 -1.72 -10.48 8.05
N ASN A 29 -0.84 -9.50 7.79
CA ASN A 29 0.56 -9.56 8.20
C ASN A 29 1.01 -8.42 9.13
N TYR A 30 0.19 -7.38 9.32
CA TYR A 30 0.52 -6.23 10.14
C TYR A 30 -0.68 -5.81 11.00
N ASP A 31 -0.39 -5.36 12.22
CA ASP A 31 -1.38 -4.67 13.04
C ASP A 31 -1.43 -3.19 12.64
N PHE A 32 -2.54 -2.77 12.04
CA PHE A 32 -2.72 -1.39 11.62
C PHE A 32 -3.26 -0.52 12.76
N GLN A 33 -2.58 0.59 13.00
CA GLN A 33 -3.08 1.68 13.85
C GLN A 33 -3.37 2.91 12.99
N GLU A 34 -4.59 3.44 13.14
CA GLU A 34 -5.02 4.66 12.47
C GLU A 34 -4.07 5.82 12.79
N THR A 35 -3.51 6.42 11.73
CA THR A 35 -2.47 7.44 11.85
C THR A 35 -2.75 8.55 10.86
N ALA A 36 -2.73 9.79 11.34
CA ALA A 36 -2.84 10.96 10.47
C ALA A 36 -1.59 11.06 9.58
N PHE A 37 -1.76 11.49 8.33
CA PHE A 37 -0.65 11.64 7.39
C PHE A 37 -0.89 12.78 6.41
N THR A 38 0.20 13.32 5.88
CA THR A 38 0.16 14.29 4.79
C THR A 38 0.74 13.67 3.52
N ASN A 39 0.16 14.01 2.38
CA ASN A 39 0.66 13.61 1.07
C ASN A 39 0.59 14.82 0.12
N GLY A 40 1.74 15.42 -0.16
CA GLY A 40 1.81 16.71 -0.86
C GLY A 40 1.04 17.78 -0.09
N GLY A 41 0.09 18.44 -0.76
CA GLY A 41 -0.82 19.43 -0.16
C GLY A 41 -2.08 18.85 0.48
N THR A 42 -2.23 17.52 0.52
CA THR A 42 -3.42 16.87 1.09
C THR A 42 -3.14 16.39 2.51
N GLU A 43 -3.98 16.82 3.45
CA GLU A 43 -3.95 16.37 4.84
C GLU A 43 -5.01 15.29 5.07
N ASN A 44 -4.66 14.25 5.82
CA ASN A 44 -5.54 13.15 6.18
C ASN A 44 -5.50 12.94 7.69
N GLY A 45 -6.66 13.05 8.34
CA GLY A 45 -6.79 12.73 9.76
C GLY A 45 -6.61 11.23 10.06
N ALA A 46 -6.42 10.88 11.33
CA ALA A 46 -6.48 9.48 11.74
C ALA A 46 -7.86 8.88 11.39
N GLY A 47 -7.87 7.69 10.81
CA GLY A 47 -9.09 7.02 10.34
C GLY A 47 -9.56 7.48 8.95
N GLN A 48 -8.97 8.55 8.40
CA GLN A 48 -9.27 9.03 7.05
C GLN A 48 -8.33 8.39 6.03
N ASN A 49 -8.89 7.90 4.92
CA ASN A 49 -8.13 7.26 3.84
C ASN A 49 -7.21 6.13 4.35
N ASN A 50 -7.73 5.28 5.23
CA ASN A 50 -7.00 4.16 5.84
C ASN A 50 -6.31 3.25 4.81
N GLY A 51 -6.92 3.05 3.63
CA GLY A 51 -6.29 2.31 2.53
C GLY A 51 -4.97 2.94 2.07
N SER A 52 -4.99 4.25 1.81
CA SER A 52 -3.78 5.01 1.45
C SER A 52 -2.76 5.02 2.59
N CYS A 53 -3.22 5.24 3.83
CA CYS A 53 -2.37 5.22 5.02
C CYS A 53 -1.60 3.88 5.14
N LYS A 54 -2.31 2.76 5.02
CA LYS A 54 -1.73 1.41 5.01
C LYS A 54 -0.69 1.24 3.91
N ILE A 55 -1.00 1.63 2.67
CA ILE A 55 -0.08 1.46 1.54
C ILE A 55 1.18 2.32 1.70
N PHE A 56 1.05 3.57 2.14
CA PHE A 56 2.20 4.44 2.36
C PHE A 56 3.09 3.93 3.50
N ALA A 57 2.49 3.52 4.62
CA ALA A 57 3.23 2.92 5.72
C ALA A 57 3.94 1.62 5.28
N PHE A 58 3.23 0.76 4.55
CA PHE A 58 3.80 -0.47 3.99
C PHE A 58 4.98 -0.18 3.05
N GLY A 59 4.85 0.82 2.17
CA GLY A 59 5.91 1.25 1.28
C GLY A 59 7.15 1.73 2.02
N GLN A 60 6.98 2.52 3.08
CA GLN A 60 8.08 2.97 3.93
C GLN A 60 8.76 1.81 4.67
N LEU A 61 7.99 0.91 5.28
CA LEU A 61 8.52 -0.23 6.04
C LEU A 61 9.33 -1.20 5.18
N ASN A 62 8.95 -1.38 3.91
CA ASN A 62 9.60 -2.32 2.99
C ASN A 62 10.56 -1.64 2.00
N GLY A 63 10.82 -0.34 2.16
CA GLY A 63 11.76 0.40 1.30
C GLY A 63 11.34 0.41 -0.18
N LEU A 64 10.04 0.47 -0.46
CA LEU A 64 9.52 0.51 -1.82
C LEU A 64 9.85 1.83 -2.51
N SER A 65 10.12 1.75 -3.82
CA SER A 65 10.17 2.95 -4.65
C SER A 65 8.80 3.60 -4.79
N GLU A 66 8.78 4.86 -5.27
CA GLU A 66 7.54 5.58 -5.56
C GLU A 66 6.66 4.79 -6.54
N GLN A 67 7.23 4.31 -7.65
CA GLN A 67 6.51 3.53 -8.66
C GLN A 67 5.95 2.22 -8.08
N GLN A 68 6.72 1.51 -7.24
CA GLN A 68 6.25 0.29 -6.58
C GLN A 68 5.10 0.58 -5.62
N THR A 69 5.18 1.68 -4.88
CA THR A 69 4.11 2.12 -3.98
C THR A 69 2.84 2.49 -4.76
N LEU A 70 2.98 3.17 -5.90
CA LEU A 70 1.87 3.47 -6.80
C LEU A 70 1.21 2.20 -7.35
N HIS A 71 1.99 1.18 -7.74
CA HIS A 71 1.42 -0.10 -8.16
C HIS A 71 0.65 -0.84 -7.05
N CYS A 72 0.97 -0.60 -5.78
CA CYS A 72 0.21 -1.15 -4.65
C CYS A 72 -1.21 -0.57 -4.54
N PHE A 73 -1.47 0.62 -5.12
CA PHE A 73 -2.82 1.16 -5.27
C PHE A 73 -3.65 0.42 -6.34
N GLY A 74 -3.02 -0.46 -7.11
CA GLY A 74 -3.66 -1.35 -8.05
C GLY A 74 -4.55 -0.62 -9.05
N ASP A 75 -5.81 -1.04 -9.11
CA ASP A 75 -6.78 -0.52 -10.07
C ASP A 75 -7.09 0.97 -9.86
N TYR A 76 -6.89 1.52 -8.65
CA TYR A 76 -7.05 2.97 -8.43
C TYR A 76 -5.96 3.81 -9.08
N TYR A 77 -4.78 3.24 -9.34
CA TYR A 77 -3.68 3.94 -10.00
C TYR A 77 -3.69 3.78 -11.52
N ARG A 78 -4.21 2.65 -12.02
CA ARG A 78 -4.13 2.29 -13.44
C ARG A 78 -5.31 2.75 -14.31
N VAL A 79 -6.25 3.52 -13.74
CA VAL A 79 -7.44 4.04 -14.43
C VAL A 79 -7.16 5.38 -15.11
#